data_AF-A0A4P5S5N9-F1
#
_entry.id   AF-A0A4P5S5N9-F1
#
_cell.length_a   1.000
_cell.length_b   1.000
_cell.length_c   1.000
_cell.angle_alpha   90.00
_cell.angle_beta   90.00
_cell.angle_gamma   90.00
#
_symmetry.space_group_name_H-M   'P 1'
#
loop_
_entity.id
_entity.type
_entity.pdbx_description
1 polymer ?
#
loop_
_entity_poly.entity_id
_entity_poly.type
_entity_poly.pdbx_seq_one_letter_code
_entity_poly.pdbx_strand_id
1 'polypeptide(L)'
;MAVMGASALNGAQLAAWYRSKGVSSGYLATESIDALAQYYVEEGAAEGVRGDLAFVQAVLETGWFRSVLTRQNNFAGIGATDVAPTPAAFPDARTGVRAQIQHLRAYADPTATVCAVVPLRNPCVDPRFHLVAPKGKAPTWNQMGNGNWASSTTYATNILSLYNQARAYNGLGYL
;
A
#
# COMPACT_ATOMS: atom_id res chain seq x y z
N MET A 1 -13.16 -6.41 3.24
CA MET A 1 -12.16 -6.44 4.34
C MET A 1 -11.73 -5.03 4.71
N ALA A 2 -11.62 -4.72 6.01
CA ALA A 2 -11.21 -3.40 6.49
C ALA A 2 -9.78 -3.04 6.07
N VAL A 3 -9.55 -1.76 5.80
CA VAL A 3 -8.21 -1.19 5.55
C VAL A 3 -7.46 -0.99 6.86
N MET A 4 -8.16 -0.54 7.89
CA MET A 4 -7.63 -0.45 9.26
C MET A 4 -7.60 -1.84 9.91
N GLY A 5 -6.60 -2.08 10.74
CA GLY A 5 -6.41 -3.32 11.50
C GLY A 5 -4.97 -3.87 11.41
N ALA A 6 -4.69 -4.87 12.23
CA ALA A 6 -3.39 -5.54 12.26
C ALA A 6 -3.20 -6.48 11.05
N SER A 7 -1.98 -6.52 10.51
CA SER A 7 -1.60 -7.48 9.46
C SER A 7 -1.81 -8.92 9.92
N ALA A 8 -2.31 -9.77 9.01
CA ALA A 8 -2.39 -11.22 9.22
C ALA A 8 -1.12 -11.95 8.72
N LEU A 9 -0.37 -11.33 7.81
CA LEU A 9 0.92 -11.82 7.33
C LEU A 9 2.06 -10.91 7.82
N ASN A 10 3.17 -11.49 8.23
CA ASN A 10 4.39 -10.75 8.57
C ASN A 10 5.29 -10.52 7.33
N GLY A 11 6.36 -9.73 7.49
CA GLY A 11 7.26 -9.37 6.38
C GLY A 11 7.89 -10.59 5.70
N ALA A 12 8.34 -11.59 6.47
CA ALA A 12 8.95 -12.80 5.94
C ALA A 12 7.95 -13.64 5.10
N GLN A 13 6.70 -13.76 5.57
CA GLN A 13 5.62 -14.46 4.86
C GLN A 13 5.26 -13.78 3.53
N LEU A 14 5.26 -12.44 3.50
CA LEU A 14 5.02 -11.65 2.29
C LEU A 14 6.18 -11.75 1.31
N ALA A 15 7.41 -11.63 1.78
CA ALA A 15 8.61 -11.75 0.96
C ALA A 15 8.78 -13.16 0.36
N ALA A 16 8.49 -14.20 1.14
CA ALA A 16 8.47 -15.58 0.66
C ALA A 16 7.42 -15.80 -0.43
N TRP A 17 6.20 -15.32 -0.23
CA TRP A 17 5.16 -15.36 -1.26
C TRP A 17 5.56 -14.61 -2.53
N TYR A 18 6.13 -13.41 -2.41
CA TYR A 18 6.59 -12.64 -3.58
C TYR A 18 7.63 -13.42 -4.39
N ARG A 19 8.65 -13.99 -3.71
CA ARG A 19 9.68 -14.81 -4.37
C ARG A 19 9.11 -16.03 -5.06
N SER A 20 8.08 -16.65 -4.48
CA SER A 20 7.43 -17.84 -5.05
C SER A 20 6.78 -17.58 -6.41
N LYS A 21 6.60 -16.32 -6.81
CA LYS A 21 6.00 -15.93 -8.10
C LYS A 21 7.03 -15.84 -9.22
N GLY A 22 8.32 -15.97 -8.92
CA GLY A 22 9.38 -15.99 -9.94
C GLY A 22 9.58 -14.66 -10.67
N VAL A 23 9.13 -13.54 -10.10
CA VAL A 23 9.14 -12.21 -10.72
C VAL A 23 10.39 -11.37 -10.40
N SER A 24 11.47 -12.00 -9.92
CA SER A 24 12.68 -11.28 -9.47
C SER A 24 13.43 -10.56 -10.60
N SER A 25 13.25 -10.97 -11.85
CA SER A 25 13.85 -10.30 -13.01
C SER A 25 13.24 -8.91 -13.19
N GLY A 26 14.10 -7.88 -13.13
CA GLY A 26 13.71 -6.49 -13.30
C GLY A 26 13.20 -5.81 -12.03
N TYR A 27 13.41 -6.38 -10.84
CA TYR A 27 13.10 -5.73 -9.57
C TYR A 27 13.85 -4.38 -9.44
N LEU A 28 13.10 -3.29 -9.22
CA LEU A 28 13.61 -1.91 -9.26
C LEU A 28 13.60 -1.18 -7.91
N ALA A 29 13.15 -1.83 -6.83
CA ALA A 29 13.18 -1.19 -5.52
C ALA A 29 14.63 -1.02 -5.05
N THR A 30 14.84 0.02 -4.25
CA THR A 30 16.15 0.38 -3.69
C THR A 30 16.57 -0.52 -2.53
N GLU A 31 15.63 -1.32 -2.01
CA GLU A 31 15.80 -2.20 -0.86
C GLU A 31 15.48 -3.64 -1.22
N SER A 32 15.95 -4.61 -0.44
CA SER A 32 15.58 -6.01 -0.65
C SER A 32 14.07 -6.23 -0.43
N ILE A 33 13.52 -7.28 -1.03
CA ILE A 33 12.10 -7.61 -0.84
C ILE A 33 11.76 -7.91 0.63
N ASP A 34 12.70 -8.50 1.38
CA ASP A 34 12.52 -8.77 2.81
C ASP A 34 12.43 -7.47 3.62
N ALA A 35 13.35 -6.52 3.36
CA ALA A 35 13.33 -5.21 4.00
C ALA A 35 12.05 -4.42 3.63
N LEU A 36 11.69 -4.41 2.34
CA LEU A 36 10.51 -3.70 1.87
C LEU A 36 9.22 -4.26 2.48
N ALA A 37 9.04 -5.60 2.46
CA ALA A 37 7.88 -6.24 3.08
C ALA A 37 7.82 -5.99 4.60
N GLN A 38 8.97 -5.98 5.27
CA GLN A 38 9.06 -5.66 6.69
C GLN A 38 8.65 -4.20 6.97
N TYR A 39 9.09 -3.23 6.16
CA TYR A 39 8.67 -1.83 6.31
C TYR A 39 7.16 -1.66 6.21
N TYR A 40 6.48 -2.38 5.31
CA TYR A 40 5.02 -2.32 5.21
C TYR A 40 4.33 -2.78 6.50
N VAL A 41 4.81 -3.88 7.09
CA VAL A 41 4.24 -4.40 8.33
C VAL A 41 4.49 -3.44 9.49
N GLU A 42 5.69 -2.86 9.58
CA GLU A 42 6.04 -1.90 10.64
C GLU A 42 5.28 -0.58 10.53
N GLU A 43 5.30 0.06 9.36
CA GLU A 43 4.59 1.33 9.14
C GLU A 43 3.07 1.13 9.24
N GLY A 44 2.54 0.01 8.73
CA GLY A 44 1.14 -0.35 8.90
C GLY A 44 0.75 -0.53 10.36
N ALA A 45 1.53 -1.28 11.14
CA ALA A 45 1.28 -1.48 12.57
C ALA A 45 1.33 -0.15 13.35
N ALA A 46 2.25 0.75 12.99
CA ALA A 46 2.35 2.06 13.60
C ALA A 46 1.06 2.88 13.40
N GLU A 47 0.48 2.82 12.21
CA GLU A 47 -0.71 3.61 11.83
C GLU A 47 -2.05 2.86 12.03
N GLY A 48 -2.02 1.62 12.50
CA GLY A 48 -3.20 0.77 12.60
C GLY A 48 -3.80 0.39 11.24
N VAL A 49 -2.98 0.36 10.18
CA VAL A 49 -3.35 -0.01 8.81
C VAL A 49 -2.85 -1.43 8.51
N ARG A 50 -3.62 -2.17 7.71
CA ARG A 50 -3.26 -3.49 7.20
C ARG A 50 -2.06 -3.42 6.24
N GLY A 51 -0.86 -3.37 6.80
CA GLY A 51 0.41 -3.27 6.08
C GLY A 51 0.63 -4.43 5.10
N ASP A 52 0.14 -5.62 5.44
CA ASP A 52 0.20 -6.79 4.56
C ASP A 52 -0.58 -6.61 3.24
N LEU A 53 -1.80 -6.07 3.32
CA LEU A 53 -2.58 -5.72 2.13
C LEU A 53 -2.01 -4.51 1.40
N ALA A 54 -1.45 -3.53 2.11
CA ALA A 54 -0.75 -2.40 1.50
C ALA A 54 0.46 -2.85 0.67
N PHE A 55 1.23 -3.83 1.15
CA PHE A 55 2.30 -4.47 0.38
C PHE A 55 1.76 -5.15 -0.89
N VAL A 56 0.65 -5.90 -0.79
CA VAL A 56 0.04 -6.55 -1.96
C VAL A 56 -0.50 -5.53 -2.96
N GLN A 57 -1.10 -4.44 -2.48
CA GLN A 57 -1.48 -3.30 -3.34
C GLN A 57 -0.25 -2.74 -4.05
N ALA A 58 0.86 -2.52 -3.35
CA ALA A 58 2.09 -2.02 -3.95
C ALA A 58 2.66 -2.94 -5.03
N VAL A 59 2.59 -4.26 -4.82
CA VAL A 59 2.92 -5.25 -5.85
C VAL A 59 2.07 -5.04 -7.10
N LEU A 60 0.77 -4.80 -6.96
CA LEU A 60 -0.10 -4.54 -8.10
C LEU A 60 0.25 -3.19 -8.79
N GLU A 61 0.32 -2.12 -8.01
CA GLU A 61 0.57 -0.74 -8.49
C GLU A 61 1.88 -0.58 -9.26
N THR A 62 2.91 -1.28 -8.80
CA THR A 62 4.25 -1.17 -9.37
C THR A 62 4.54 -2.22 -10.44
N GLY A 63 3.53 -3.03 -10.83
CA GLY A 63 3.74 -4.14 -11.75
C GLY A 63 4.76 -5.14 -11.23
N TRP A 64 4.67 -5.49 -9.94
CA TRP A 64 5.61 -6.34 -9.18
C TRP A 64 6.97 -5.69 -8.91
N PHE A 65 6.97 -4.40 -8.58
CA PHE A 65 8.16 -3.57 -8.32
C PHE A 65 9.07 -3.39 -9.54
N ARG A 66 8.48 -3.37 -10.74
CA ARG A 66 9.18 -3.20 -12.03
C ARG A 66 8.89 -1.85 -12.71
N SER A 67 7.93 -1.10 -12.18
CA SER A 67 7.63 0.27 -12.62
C SER A 67 8.79 1.23 -12.31
N VAL A 68 9.00 2.24 -13.16
CA VAL A 68 9.99 3.31 -12.92
C VAL A 68 9.71 4.09 -11.63
N LEU A 69 8.45 4.18 -11.20
CA LEU A 69 8.06 4.82 -9.93
C LEU A 69 8.66 4.09 -8.72
N THR A 70 8.96 2.79 -8.86
CA THR A 70 9.63 2.00 -7.83
C THR A 70 11.02 2.57 -7.50
N ARG A 71 11.76 3.09 -8.49
CA ARG A 71 13.07 3.76 -8.27
C ARG A 71 12.94 5.10 -7.56
N GLN A 72 11.75 5.70 -7.62
CA GLN A 72 11.40 6.93 -6.92
C GLN A 72 10.82 6.64 -5.53
N ASN A 73 10.86 5.38 -5.08
CA ASN A 73 10.22 4.90 -3.86
C ASN A 73 8.71 5.19 -3.81
N ASN A 74 8.06 5.41 -4.96
CA ASN A 74 6.62 5.65 -5.03
C ASN A 74 5.90 4.34 -5.40
N PHE A 75 5.57 3.57 -4.36
CA PHE A 75 4.98 2.25 -4.49
C PHE A 75 3.45 2.25 -4.67
N ALA A 76 2.84 3.43 -4.58
CA ALA A 76 1.39 3.63 -4.55
C ALA A 76 0.86 4.48 -5.73
N GLY A 77 1.73 4.88 -6.65
CA GLY A 77 1.34 5.76 -7.75
C GLY A 77 0.89 7.16 -7.29
N ILE A 78 1.34 7.62 -6.11
CA ILE A 78 0.90 8.90 -5.54
C ILE A 78 1.27 10.03 -6.51
N GLY A 79 0.26 10.74 -7.03
CA GLY A 79 0.43 11.83 -7.99
C GLY A 79 0.62 11.40 -9.45
N ALA A 80 0.63 10.10 -9.76
CA ALA A 80 0.68 9.57 -11.13
C ALA A 80 -0.72 9.49 -11.75
N THR A 81 -1.39 10.64 -11.87
CA THR A 81 -2.77 10.75 -12.40
C THR A 81 -2.81 10.79 -13.93
N ASP A 82 -3.94 10.39 -14.52
CA ASP A 82 -4.14 10.44 -15.98
C ASP A 82 -4.11 11.88 -16.54
N VAL A 83 -4.47 12.85 -15.71
CA VAL A 83 -4.48 14.29 -16.05
C VAL A 83 -3.34 14.98 -15.32
N ALA A 84 -2.45 15.63 -16.08
CA ALA A 84 -1.30 16.41 -15.59
C ALA A 84 -0.50 15.69 -14.48
N PRO A 85 0.04 14.48 -14.74
CA PRO A 85 0.75 13.70 -13.74
C PRO A 85 1.92 14.48 -13.16
N THR A 86 1.99 14.52 -11.83
CA THR A 86 3.17 14.98 -11.07
C THR A 86 3.45 13.92 -10.00
N PRO A 87 4.04 12.76 -10.38
CA PRO A 87 4.30 11.68 -9.45
C PRO A 87 5.20 12.16 -8.31
N ALA A 88 4.84 11.79 -7.09
CA ALA A 88 5.70 12.00 -5.93
C ALA A 88 6.96 11.13 -6.04
N ALA A 89 8.06 11.61 -5.46
CA ALA A 89 9.27 10.83 -5.24
C ALA A 89 9.66 10.96 -3.77
N PHE A 90 10.12 9.87 -3.18
CA PHE A 90 10.47 9.79 -1.77
C PHE A 90 11.95 9.49 -1.59
N PRO A 91 12.59 10.06 -0.55
CA PRO A 91 14.05 9.97 -0.36
C PRO A 91 14.55 8.54 -0.15
N ASP A 92 13.72 7.69 0.46
CA ASP A 92 14.03 6.28 0.73
C ASP A 92 12.77 5.42 0.66
N ALA A 93 12.96 4.09 0.57
CA ALA A 93 11.86 3.15 0.45
C ALA A 93 10.92 3.20 1.66
N ARG A 94 11.45 3.34 2.89
CA ARG A 94 10.62 3.37 4.10
C ARG A 94 9.69 4.59 4.11
N THR A 95 10.18 5.74 3.66
CA THR A 95 9.40 6.97 3.51
C THR A 95 8.31 6.81 2.45
N GLY A 96 8.62 6.13 1.33
CA GLY A 96 7.64 5.77 0.31
C GLY A 96 6.52 4.86 0.81
N VAL A 97 6.88 3.82 1.56
CA VAL A 97 5.94 2.91 2.24
C VAL A 97 5.05 3.70 3.20
N ARG A 98 5.65 4.57 4.04
CA ARG A 98 4.91 5.43 4.97
C ARG A 98 3.90 6.30 4.25
N ALA A 99 4.27 6.94 3.14
CA ALA A 99 3.35 7.77 2.36
C ALA A 99 2.12 6.97 1.88
N GLN A 100 2.32 5.75 1.39
CA GLN A 100 1.20 4.87 1.02
C GLN A 100 0.31 4.53 2.21
N ILE A 101 0.89 4.15 3.35
CA ILE A 101 0.14 3.81 4.56
C ILE A 101 -0.71 5.00 5.04
N GLN A 102 -0.13 6.21 5.04
CA GLN A 102 -0.84 7.43 5.39
C GLN A 102 -1.99 7.73 4.42
N HIS A 103 -1.78 7.50 3.12
CA HIS A 103 -2.82 7.68 2.11
C HIS A 103 -3.98 6.69 2.32
N LEU A 104 -3.68 5.42 2.57
CA LEU A 104 -4.68 4.39 2.89
C LEU A 104 -5.48 4.75 4.14
N ARG A 105 -4.80 5.24 5.19
CA ARG A 105 -5.46 5.72 6.40
C ARG A 105 -6.40 6.89 6.10
N ALA A 106 -6.00 7.85 5.25
CA ALA A 106 -6.88 8.96 4.85
C ALA A 106 -8.19 8.47 4.19
N TYR A 107 -8.11 7.43 3.36
CA TYR A 107 -9.29 6.83 2.74
C TYR A 107 -10.16 6.06 3.73
N ALA A 108 -9.59 5.50 4.79
CA ALA A 108 -10.30 4.54 5.64
C ALA A 108 -10.73 5.07 7.01
N ASP A 109 -10.03 6.07 7.54
CA ASP A 109 -10.23 6.62 8.88
C ASP A 109 -10.84 8.03 8.80
N PRO A 110 -12.12 8.21 9.15
CA PRO A 110 -12.76 9.53 9.12
C PRO A 110 -12.17 10.50 10.16
N THR A 111 -11.44 9.99 11.17
CA THR A 111 -10.79 10.83 12.19
C THR A 111 -9.42 11.35 11.76
N ALA A 112 -8.87 10.85 10.65
CA ALA A 112 -7.58 11.26 10.06
C ALA A 112 -7.71 12.62 9.34
N THR A 113 -8.28 13.63 9.99
CA THR A 113 -8.68 14.91 9.39
C THR A 113 -7.49 15.80 9.01
N VAL A 114 -6.41 15.73 9.78
CA VAL A 114 -5.08 16.21 9.38
C VAL A 114 -4.07 15.08 9.53
N CYS A 115 -2.93 15.24 8.87
CA CYS A 115 -1.78 14.35 8.92
C CYS A 115 -1.11 14.28 10.32
N ALA A 116 -1.83 14.68 11.37
CA ALA A 116 -1.38 14.84 12.74
C ALA A 116 -2.52 14.65 13.78
N VAL A 117 -3.71 14.14 13.44
CA VAL A 117 -4.73 13.89 14.48
C VAL A 117 -4.42 12.62 15.24
N VAL A 118 -4.25 12.80 16.56
CA VAL A 118 -3.73 11.92 17.63
C VAL A 118 -2.81 10.81 17.13
N PRO A 119 -1.53 11.16 17.06
CA PRO A 119 -0.84 11.53 15.84
C PRO A 119 -0.66 10.31 14.93
N LEU A 120 -0.54 10.52 13.62
CA LEU A 120 0.22 9.58 12.80
C LEU A 120 1.52 9.28 13.58
N ARG A 121 1.83 8.02 13.83
CA ARG A 121 2.95 7.69 14.73
C ARG A 121 4.27 8.19 14.17
N ASN A 122 4.32 8.43 12.86
CA ASN A 122 5.44 8.99 12.15
C ASN A 122 5.08 10.33 11.47
N PRO A 123 6.08 11.18 11.13
CA PRO A 123 5.85 12.41 10.40
C PRO A 123 5.04 12.20 9.10
N CYS A 124 4.16 13.15 8.80
CA CYS A 124 3.41 13.14 7.54
C CYS A 124 4.34 13.36 6.35
N VAL A 125 4.30 12.44 5.41
CA VAL A 125 5.10 12.46 4.18
C VAL A 125 4.24 12.28 2.93
N ASP A 126 2.96 11.93 3.06
CA ASP A 126 2.01 11.90 1.94
C ASP A 126 1.65 13.33 1.48
N PRO A 127 2.12 13.79 0.30
CA PRO A 127 1.86 15.14 -0.18
C PRO A 127 0.40 15.34 -0.59
N ARG A 128 -0.37 14.26 -0.78
CA ARG A 128 -1.76 14.29 -1.27
C ARG A 128 -2.77 13.90 -0.19
N PHE A 129 -2.32 13.71 1.06
CA PHE A 129 -3.19 13.35 2.18
C PHE A 129 -4.41 14.26 2.28
N HIS A 130 -4.20 15.57 2.14
CA HIS A 130 -5.24 16.60 2.21
C HIS A 130 -6.31 16.49 1.09
N LEU A 131 -6.00 15.87 -0.04
CA LEU A 131 -6.92 15.73 -1.19
C LEU A 131 -7.98 14.64 -0.99
N VAL A 132 -7.77 13.73 -0.02
CA VAL A 132 -8.79 12.72 0.30
C VAL A 132 -9.93 13.37 1.09
N ALA A 133 -11.02 13.69 0.40
CA ALA A 133 -12.21 14.28 0.99
C ALA A 133 -13.50 13.55 0.54
N PRO A 134 -14.45 13.25 1.46
CA PRO A 134 -14.25 13.26 2.91
C PRO A 134 -13.22 12.17 3.31
N LYS A 135 -12.60 12.34 4.48
CA LYS A 135 -11.78 11.28 5.10
C LYS A 135 -12.66 10.09 5.45
N GLY A 136 -12.11 8.87 5.40
CA GLY A 136 -12.87 7.67 5.69
C GLY A 136 -13.91 7.27 4.64
N LYS A 137 -13.82 7.79 3.41
CA LYS A 137 -14.78 7.50 2.32
C LYS A 137 -14.71 6.08 1.74
N ALA A 138 -13.65 5.33 2.03
CA ALA A 138 -13.43 3.95 1.60
C ALA A 138 -12.81 3.10 2.73
N PRO A 139 -13.57 2.77 3.80
CA PRO A 139 -13.06 2.03 4.97
C PRO A 139 -12.68 0.57 4.67
N THR A 140 -13.09 0.02 3.53
CA THR A 140 -12.78 -1.37 3.14
C THR A 140 -12.08 -1.44 1.79
N TRP A 141 -11.22 -2.46 1.61
CA TRP A 141 -10.52 -2.74 0.36
C TRP A 141 -11.46 -2.91 -0.83
N ASN A 142 -12.67 -3.44 -0.60
CA ASN A 142 -13.72 -3.59 -1.61
C ASN A 142 -14.17 -2.24 -2.22
N GLN A 143 -13.95 -1.14 -1.52
CA GLN A 143 -14.33 0.21 -1.95
C GLN A 143 -13.21 0.96 -2.67
N MET A 144 -12.01 0.38 -2.81
CA MET A 144 -10.85 1.09 -3.38
C MET A 144 -10.90 1.25 -4.92
N GLY A 145 -11.81 0.54 -5.62
CA GLY A 145 -12.09 0.77 -7.05
C GLY A 145 -13.13 1.87 -7.29
N ASN A 146 -13.63 1.96 -8.53
CA ASN A 146 -14.76 2.82 -8.92
C ASN A 146 -14.55 4.32 -8.62
N GLY A 147 -13.33 4.82 -8.80
CA GLY A 147 -13.00 6.25 -8.64
C GLY A 147 -12.58 6.66 -7.23
N ASN A 148 -12.43 5.72 -6.30
CA ASN A 148 -11.78 6.00 -5.01
C ASN A 148 -10.25 6.03 -5.15
N TRP A 149 -9.57 4.91 -4.99
CA TRP A 149 -8.12 4.84 -5.19
C TRP A 149 -7.79 4.74 -6.67
N ALA A 150 -8.54 3.89 -7.39
CA ALA A 150 -8.40 3.70 -8.82
C ALA A 150 -9.76 3.84 -9.53
N SER A 151 -9.73 4.31 -10.78
CA SER A 151 -10.91 4.41 -11.66
C SER A 151 -11.45 3.03 -12.06
N SER A 152 -10.57 2.03 -12.16
CA SER A 152 -10.94 0.66 -12.53
C SER A 152 -11.94 0.02 -11.56
N THR A 153 -12.95 -0.63 -12.12
CA THR A 153 -13.99 -1.36 -11.39
C THR A 153 -13.51 -2.70 -10.84
N THR A 154 -12.46 -3.29 -11.43
CA THR A 154 -11.89 -4.58 -11.03
C THR A 154 -10.72 -4.45 -10.04
N TYR A 155 -10.30 -3.22 -9.75
CA TYR A 155 -9.12 -2.93 -8.92
C TYR A 155 -9.15 -3.64 -7.56
N ALA A 156 -10.24 -3.47 -6.80
CA ALA A 156 -10.39 -4.07 -5.48
C ALA A 156 -10.34 -5.60 -5.53
N THR A 157 -11.00 -6.20 -6.53
CA THR A 157 -11.02 -7.66 -6.73
C THR A 157 -9.62 -8.20 -7.03
N ASN A 158 -8.83 -7.48 -7.83
CA ASN A 158 -7.46 -7.90 -8.16
C ASN A 158 -6.56 -7.91 -6.91
N ILE A 159 -6.63 -6.89 -6.06
CA ILE A 159 -5.87 -6.84 -4.80
C ILE A 159 -6.28 -7.98 -3.88
N LEU A 160 -7.59 -8.17 -3.67
CA LEU A 160 -8.08 -9.22 -2.77
C LEU A 160 -7.74 -10.62 -3.28
N SER A 161 -7.73 -10.82 -4.60
CA SER A 161 -7.27 -12.07 -5.22
C SER A 161 -5.79 -12.33 -4.96
N LEU A 162 -4.92 -11.35 -5.18
CA LEU A 162 -3.49 -11.48 -4.89
C LEU A 162 -3.24 -11.74 -3.39
N TYR A 163 -3.97 -11.05 -2.52
CA TYR A 163 -3.83 -11.25 -1.08
C TYR A 163 -4.32 -12.63 -0.64
N ASN A 164 -5.40 -13.14 -1.23
CA ASN A 164 -5.83 -14.52 -1.04
C ASN A 164 -4.76 -15.54 -1.46
N GLN A 165 -4.02 -15.28 -2.54
CA GLN A 165 -2.88 -16.11 -2.92
C GLN A 165 -1.74 -16.04 -1.89
N ALA A 166 -1.47 -14.86 -1.32
CA ALA A 166 -0.46 -14.68 -0.27
C ALA A 166 -0.85 -15.42 1.01
N ARG A 167 -2.13 -15.37 1.40
CA ARG A 167 -2.66 -16.13 2.53
C ARG A 167 -2.56 -17.64 2.30
N ALA A 168 -3.02 -18.12 1.16
CA ALA A 168 -2.99 -19.54 0.81
C ALA A 168 -1.57 -20.11 0.79
N TYR A 169 -0.61 -19.35 0.23
CA TYR A 169 0.82 -19.73 0.25
C TYR A 169 1.35 -19.92 1.69
N ASN A 170 0.85 -19.13 2.63
CA ASN A 170 1.23 -19.16 4.04
C ASN A 170 0.32 -20.06 4.90
N GLY A 171 -0.50 -20.93 4.29
CA GLY A 171 -1.36 -21.87 5.00
C GLY A 171 -2.58 -21.24 5.70
N LEU A 172 -2.91 -19.99 5.39
CA LEU A 172 -4.12 -19.33 5.89
C LEU A 172 -5.28 -19.55 4.93
N GLY A 173 -6.50 -19.66 5.47
CA GLY A 173 -7.73 -19.76 4.67
C GLY A 173 -7.99 -18.51 3.82
N TYR A 174 -8.92 -18.62 2.86
CA TYR A 174 -9.38 -17.47 2.08
C TYR A 174 -10.18 -16.48 2.94
N LEU A 175 -10.37 -15.27 2.41
CA LEU A 175 -11.18 -14.22 3.03
C LEU A 175 -12.68 -14.48 2.88
#